data_AF-A0A6J4R198-F1
#
_entry.id   AF-A0A6J4R198-F1
#
_cell.length_a   1.000
_cell.length_b   1.000
_cell.length_c   1.000
_cell.angle_alpha   90.00
_cell.angle_beta   90.00
_cell.angle_gamma   90.00
#
_symmetry.space_group_name_H-M   'P 1'
#
loop_
_entity.id
_entity.type
_entity.pdbx_description
1 polymer ?
#
loop_
_entity_poly.entity_id
_entity_poly.type
_entity_poly.pdbx_seq_one_letter_code
_entity_poly.pdbx_strand_id
1 'polypeptide(L)' 'MPVDPTIYRIHEVTQVYDTTIKALINEEFGDGIMSAITFNLDIERVESDEGPRVRITYDGKFLPYSWG' A
#
# COMPACT_ATOMS: atom_id res chain seq x y z
N MET A 1 16.83 -5.41 -10.37
CA MET A 1 15.77 -4.37 -10.35
C MET A 1 14.76 -4.77 -11.41
N PRO A 2 13.44 -4.82 -11.13
CA PRO A 2 12.46 -5.07 -12.19
C PRO A 2 12.67 -4.02 -13.29
N VAL A 3 12.84 -4.48 -14.53
CA VAL A 3 13.18 -3.63 -15.67
C VAL A 3 11.94 -2.96 -16.27
N ASP A 4 10.74 -3.37 -15.81
CA ASP A 4 9.47 -2.82 -16.28
C ASP A 4 9.17 -1.46 -15.62
N PRO A 5 8.97 -0.39 -16.40
CA PRO A 5 8.71 0.95 -15.87
C PRO A 5 7.43 1.04 -15.01
N THR A 6 6.40 0.24 -15.29
CA THR A 6 5.14 0.26 -14.54
C THR A 6 5.35 -0.31 -13.15
N ILE A 7 6.01 -1.46 -13.06
CA ILE A 7 6.35 -2.11 -11.79
C ILE A 7 7.30 -1.22 -10.98
N TYR A 8 8.29 -0.59 -11.62
CA TYR A 8 9.23 0.30 -10.96
C TYR A 8 8.54 1.47 -10.26
N ARG A 9 7.51 2.09 -10.87
CA ARG A 9 6.80 3.22 -10.24
C ARG A 9 6.03 2.82 -8.99
N ILE A 10 5.46 1.62 -8.94
CA ILE A 10 4.76 1.13 -7.73
C ILE A 10 5.77 0.93 -6.59
N HIS A 11 6.96 0.40 -6.89
CA HIS A 11 8.03 0.28 -5.90
C HIS A 11 8.55 1.65 -5.42
N GLU A 12 8.73 2.60 -6.33
CA GLU A 12 9.20 3.96 -5.99
C GLU A 12 8.21 4.69 -5.08
N VAL A 13 6.90 4.65 -5.38
CA VAL A 13 5.87 5.21 -4.50
C VAL A 13 5.95 4.57 -3.10
N THR A 14 6.08 3.24 -3.05
CA THR A 14 6.22 2.54 -1.76
C THR A 14 7.45 2.99 -1.00
N GLN A 15 8.60 3.14 -1.66
CA GLN A 15 9.85 3.59 -1.02
C GLN A 15 9.79 5.05 -0.55
N VAL A 16 9.07 5.93 -1.26
CA VAL A 16 8.90 7.34 -0.86
C VAL A 16 8.00 7.46 0.38
N TYR A 17 7.00 6.60 0.50
CA TYR A 17 5.96 6.71 1.54
C TYR A 17 6.02 5.65 2.64
N ASP A 18 6.95 4.70 2.62
CA ASP A 18 6.99 3.55 3.54
C ASP A 18 6.94 3.95 5.03
N THR A 19 7.73 4.95 5.42
CA THR A 19 7.80 5.49 6.78
C THR A 19 6.51 6.18 7.18
N THR A 20 5.87 6.88 6.25
CA THR A 20 4.58 7.55 6.48
C THR A 20 3.46 6.51 6.65
N ILE A 21 3.40 5.52 5.76
CA ILE A 21 2.43 4.42 5.83
C ILE A 21 2.60 3.67 7.16
N LYS A 22 3.84 3.33 7.55
CA LYS A 22 4.13 2.67 8.82
C LYS A 22 3.66 3.51 10.01
N ALA A 23 3.96 4.81 10.02
CA ALA A 23 3.56 5.71 11.10
C ALA A 23 2.03 5.75 11.24
N LEU A 24 1.30 5.91 10.13
CA LEU A 24 -0.17 5.95 10.13
C LEU A 24 -0.80 4.63 10.55
N ILE A 25 -0.27 3.49 10.10
CA ILE A 25 -0.74 2.17 10.57
C ILE A 25 -0.58 2.06 12.09
N ASN A 26 0.58 2.46 12.62
CA ASN A 26 0.84 2.39 14.05
C ASN A 26 0.00 3.38 14.87
N GLU A 27 -0.25 4.58 14.33
CA GLU A 27 -1.10 5.60 14.98
C GLU A 27 -2.56 5.14 15.07
N GLU A 28 -3.11 4.59 13.99
CA GLU A 28 -4.53 4.24 13.89
C GLU A 28 -4.84 2.84 14.45
N PHE A 29 -3.92 1.87 14.33
CA PHE A 29 -4.18 0.46 14.66
C PHE A 29 -3.26 -0.10 15.78
N GLY A 30 -2.17 0.59 16.12
CA GLY A 30 -1.17 0.14 17.10
C GLY A 30 -0.02 -0.67 16.50
N ASP A 31 0.83 -1.23 17.37
CA ASP A 31 2.04 -1.96 16.96
C ASP A 31 1.70 -3.29 16.25
N GLY A 32 1.96 -3.36 14.95
CA GLY A 32 1.61 -4.51 14.12
C GLY A 32 1.91 -4.30 12.64
N ILE A 33 1.28 -5.11 11.79
CA ILE A 33 1.42 -5.05 10.32
C ILE A 33 0.09 -5.19 9.60
N MET A 34 0.03 -4.65 8.38
CA MET A 34 -0.94 -5.07 7.37
C MET A 34 -0.46 -6.38 6.73
N SER A 35 -1.29 -7.43 6.79
CA SER A 35 -0.97 -8.71 6.15
C SER A 35 -0.91 -8.57 4.63
N ALA A 36 0.08 -9.21 4.01
CA ALA A 36 0.13 -9.44 2.55
C ALA A 36 -0.36 -10.85 2.15
N ILE A 37 -0.85 -11.66 3.10
CA ILE A 37 -1.37 -13.02 2.87
C ILE A 37 -2.90 -13.02 2.96
N THR A 38 -3.45 -12.51 4.06
CA THR A 38 -4.89 -12.22 4.17
C THR A 38 -5.11 -10.82 3.61
N PHE A 39 -5.11 -10.73 2.28
CA PHE A 39 -4.96 -9.49 1.54
C PHE A 39 -5.76 -9.52 0.23
N ASN A 40 -6.36 -8.39 -0.13
CA ASN A 40 -7.00 -8.15 -1.42
C ASN A 40 -6.33 -6.95 -2.12
N LEU A 41 -6.25 -7.03 -3.44
CA LEU A 41 -5.77 -5.97 -4.31
C LEU A 41 -6.83 -5.68 -5.36
N ASP A 42 -7.14 -4.41 -5.54
CA ASP A 42 -8.05 -3.95 -6.59
C ASP A 42 -7.43 -2.80 -7.39
N ILE A 43 -7.76 -2.75 -8.69
CA ILE A 43 -7.30 -1.72 -9.61
C ILE A 43 -8.50 -1.17 -10.39
N GLU A 44 -8.72 0.13 -10.23
CA GLU A 44 -9.80 0.84 -10.91
C GLU A 44 -9.25 1.93 -11.82
N ARG A 45 -9.90 2.10 -12.96
CA ARG A 45 -9.73 3.30 -13.78
C ARG A 45 -10.69 4.37 -13.28
N VAL A 46 -10.14 5.54 -12.95
CA VAL A 46 -10.90 6.68 -12.44
C VAL A 46 -10.77 7.84 -13.43
N GLU A 47 -11.87 8.28 -14.03
CA GLU A 47 -11.86 9.45 -14.89
C GLU A 47 -11.70 10.74 -14.06
N SER A 48 -10.92 11.70 -14.57
CA SER A 48 -10.75 13.03 -13.96
C SER A 48 -10.57 14.11 -15.04
N ASP A 49 -10.71 15.38 -14.66
CA ASP A 49 -10.58 16.52 -15.59
C ASP A 49 -9.18 16.62 -16.21
N GLU A 50 -8.15 16.06 -15.56
CA GLU A 50 -6.77 15.98 -16.04
C GLU A 50 -6.48 14.70 -16.83
N GLY A 51 -7.50 13.89 -17.09
CA GLY A 51 -7.40 12.59 -17.75
C GLY A 51 -7.61 11.39 -16.81
N PRO A 52 -7.56 10.17 -17.34
CA PRO A 52 -7.80 8.96 -16.56
C PRO A 52 -6.66 8.68 -15.59
N ARG A 53 -7.03 8.20 -14.40
CA ARG A 53 -6.12 7.83 -13.31
C ARG A 53 -6.22 6.34 -13.02
N VAL A 54 -5.12 5.78 -12.52
CA VAL A 54 -5.10 4.41 -11.97
C VAL A 54 -5.23 4.52 -10.46
N ARG A 55 -6.30 3.97 -9.89
CA ARG A 55 -6.47 3.81 -8.45
C ARG A 55 -6.09 2.38 -8.09
N ILE A 56 -5.19 2.24 -7.12
CA ILE A 56 -4.80 0.95 -6.55
C ILE A 56 -5.28 0.95 -5.10
N THR A 57 -5.99 -0.09 -4.70
CA THR A 57 -6.43 -0.28 -3.32
C THR A 57 -5.74 -1.51 -2.73
N TYR A 58 -5.12 -1.33 -1.56
CA TYR A 58 -4.50 -2.39 -0.76
C TYR A 58 -5.34 -2.59 0.50
N ASP A 59 -5.92 -3.78 0.64
CA ASP A 59 -6.77 -4.15 1.76
C ASP A 59 -6.22 -5.40 2.43
N GLY A 60 -5.50 -5.20 3.54
CA GLY A 60 -4.88 -6.28 4.31
C GLY A 60 -5.36 -6.33 5.74
N LYS A 61 -5.58 -7.55 6.24
CA LYS A 61 -5.91 -7.77 7.65
C LYS A 61 -4.81 -7.21 8.56
N PHE A 62 -5.16 -6.40 9.55
CA PHE A 62 -4.23 -5.96 10.59
C PHE A 62 -3.87 -7.13 11.52
N LEU A 63 -2.57 -7.28 11.80
CA LEU A 63 -2.01 -8.30 12.68
C LEU A 63 -1.20 -7.59 13.77
N PRO A 64 -1.71 -7.50 15.01
CA PRO A 64 -0.96 -6.91 16.11
C PRO A 64 0.23 -7.80 16.47
N TYR A 65 1.36 -7.19 16.86
CA TYR A 65 2.46 -7.96 17.42
C TYR A 65 2.11 -8.43 18.83
N SER A 66 2.49 -9.67 19.13
CA SER A 66 2.42 -10.24 20.48
C SER A 66 3.83 -10.42 20.98
N TRP A 67 4.24 -9.55 21.90
CA TRP A 67 5.46 -9.71 22.68
C TRP A 67 5.13 -10.64 23.86
N GLY A 68 5.28 -11.95 23.63
CA GLY A 68 5.16 -12.97 24.67
C GLY A 68 6.40 -13.11 25.54
#